data_AF-A0A8S2H0A9-F1
#
_entry.id   AF-A0A8S2H0A9-F1
#
_cell.length_a   1.000
_cell.length_b   1.000
_cell.length_c   1.000
_cell.angle_alpha   90.00
_cell.angle_beta   90.00
_cell.angle_gamma   90.00
#
_symmetry.space_group_name_H-M   'P 1'
#
loop_
_entity.id
_entity.type
_entity.pdbx_description
1 polymer ?
#
loop_
_entity_poly.entity_id
_entity_poly.type
_entity_poly.pdbx_seq_one_letter_code
_entity_poly.pdbx_strand_id
1 'polypeptide(L)'
;MGHPRYRITAGDILVDGTSILNLLVDERARLGLFLAAQAPQEIPGVLNLDFLRAALDAKNGHKTDLLSFYTKVQSASLALRMPEDLIKRFVNEGFSGGEKKKNEVLQIKVLNPDLIMLDEIDSGLDVDALALIADELAELAKNQTKAILAVSHYRRLFDVLRPTHCAIIIDGRVALTGGSELVTLVLQEHEHQTLSFLDLADHNTFTTIHITLAAHADVKILIAAYGDQQLHKDYEITMVHVGENADSACLFSAAATNQAHLSIKVKTEIKSLAPQTRSIQNVRGIMLSDRAKILGEPSLVIDNNDVKAKHALAVGQINPEHLFYLLSKGIEEHVAKKLVLLGFFNEVASQINNELERETIINKIKLRLAHA
;
A
#
# COMPACT_ATOMS: atom_id res chain seq x y z
N MET A 1 19.46 -6.06 -5.22
CA MET A 1 20.81 -5.46 -5.39
C MET A 1 21.89 -6.01 -4.45
N GLY A 2 21.58 -6.76 -3.38
CA GLY A 2 22.61 -7.34 -2.50
C GLY A 2 23.05 -6.39 -1.38
N HIS A 3 22.09 -5.76 -0.69
CA HIS A 3 22.41 -4.85 0.42
C HIS A 3 23.18 -5.61 1.52
N PRO A 4 24.30 -5.08 2.04
CA PRO A 4 25.19 -5.78 3.00
C PRO A 4 24.56 -6.26 4.32
N ARG A 5 23.33 -5.81 4.64
CA ARG A 5 22.61 -6.20 5.86
C ARG A 5 21.93 -7.56 5.72
N TYR A 6 21.81 -8.07 4.50
CA TYR A 6 21.12 -9.31 4.23
C TYR A 6 22.11 -10.36 3.73
N ARG A 7 21.94 -11.59 4.21
CA ARG A 7 22.70 -12.75 3.78
C ARG A 7 21.76 -13.73 3.10
N ILE A 8 22.11 -14.12 1.87
CA ILE A 8 21.40 -15.17 1.15
C ILE A 8 21.78 -16.50 1.79
N THR A 9 20.78 -17.25 2.24
CA THR A 9 20.97 -18.51 2.98
C THR A 9 20.81 -19.74 2.10
N ALA A 10 20.01 -19.66 1.04
CA ALA A 10 19.74 -20.73 0.09
C ALA A 10 19.18 -20.16 -1.22
N GLY A 11 19.12 -21.01 -2.26
CA GLY A 11 18.57 -20.68 -3.57
C GLY A 11 19.58 -19.99 -4.51
N ASP A 12 19.11 -19.68 -5.71
CA ASP A 12 19.85 -18.93 -6.73
C ASP A 12 18.97 -17.79 -7.29
N ILE A 13 19.61 -16.72 -7.76
CA ILE A 13 18.93 -15.58 -8.39
C ILE A 13 19.51 -15.46 -9.80
N LEU A 14 18.67 -15.74 -10.80
CA LEU A 14 19.04 -15.71 -12.21
C LEU A 14 18.48 -14.44 -12.86
N VAL A 15 19.31 -13.75 -13.63
CA VAL A 15 18.89 -12.69 -14.56
C VAL A 15 19.35 -13.11 -15.94
N ASP A 16 18.41 -13.24 -16.88
CA ASP A 16 18.65 -13.76 -18.23
C ASP A 16 19.43 -15.09 -18.23
N GLY A 17 19.07 -15.97 -17.30
CA GLY A 17 19.71 -17.29 -17.12
C GLY A 17 21.07 -17.27 -16.42
N THR A 18 21.61 -16.09 -16.06
CA THR A 18 22.92 -15.95 -15.41
C THR A 18 22.74 -15.72 -13.90
N SER A 19 23.43 -16.51 -13.08
CA SER A 19 23.42 -16.29 -11.62
C SER A 19 24.11 -14.98 -11.26
N ILE A 20 23.44 -14.17 -10.44
CA ILE A 20 23.97 -12.90 -9.95
C ILE A 20 24.47 -12.98 -8.50
N LEU A 21 24.44 -14.15 -7.87
CA LEU A 21 24.75 -14.29 -6.44
C LEU A 21 26.18 -13.85 -6.08
N ASN A 22 27.14 -14.22 -6.93
CA ASN A 22 28.56 -13.95 -6.71
C ASN A 22 29.02 -12.58 -7.28
N LEU A 23 28.11 -11.84 -7.92
CA LEU A 23 28.42 -10.53 -8.48
C LEU A 23 28.34 -9.45 -7.41
N LEU A 24 29.25 -8.49 -7.49
CA LEU A 24 29.24 -7.26 -6.70
C LEU A 24 28.07 -6.36 -7.12
N VAL A 25 27.74 -5.38 -6.29
CA VAL A 25 26.58 -4.48 -6.52
C VAL A 25 26.72 -3.70 -7.82
N ASP A 26 27.92 -3.24 -8.14
CA ASP A 26 28.24 -2.50 -9.35
C ASP A 26 28.24 -3.40 -10.60
N GLU A 27 28.66 -4.66 -10.48
CA GLU A 27 28.54 -5.65 -11.56
C GLU A 27 27.08 -5.94 -11.90
N ARG A 28 26.23 -6.10 -10.87
CA ARG A 28 24.78 -6.24 -11.05
C ARG A 28 24.17 -5.02 -11.73
N ALA A 29 24.60 -3.81 -11.33
CA ALA A 29 24.13 -2.59 -11.96
C ALA A 29 24.53 -2.50 -13.46
N ARG A 30 25.76 -2.92 -13.79
CA ARG A 30 26.23 -2.98 -15.20
C ARG A 30 25.49 -4.02 -16.04
N LEU A 31 24.98 -5.09 -15.43
CA LEU A 31 24.07 -6.04 -16.08
C LEU A 31 22.67 -5.47 -16.37
N GLY A 32 22.42 -4.19 -16.04
CA GLY A 32 21.15 -3.54 -16.34
C GLY A 32 20.13 -3.62 -15.22
N LEU A 33 20.51 -4.05 -14.00
CA LEU A 33 19.65 -3.98 -12.83
C LEU A 33 19.68 -2.58 -12.20
N PHE A 34 18.52 -2.06 -11.86
CA PHE A 34 18.37 -0.79 -11.16
C PHE A 34 17.41 -0.93 -9.98
N LEU A 35 17.72 -0.26 -8.87
CA LEU A 35 16.84 -0.18 -7.70
C LEU A 35 16.59 1.29 -7.39
N ALA A 36 15.35 1.72 -7.56
CA ALA A 36 14.87 2.98 -7.00
C ALA A 36 14.41 2.73 -5.56
N ALA A 37 15.14 3.28 -4.60
CA ALA A 37 14.91 2.99 -3.19
C ALA A 37 13.72 3.76 -2.59
N GLN A 38 13.09 3.19 -1.56
CA GLN A 38 12.06 3.86 -0.76
C GLN A 38 12.60 5.17 -0.14
N ALA A 39 13.84 5.17 0.34
CA ALA A 39 14.53 6.34 0.87
C ALA A 39 15.84 6.61 0.10
N PRO A 40 15.81 7.39 -1.00
CA PRO A 40 17.01 7.76 -1.74
C PRO A 40 18.01 8.49 -0.84
N GLN A 41 19.26 8.05 -0.89
CA GLN A 41 20.32 8.57 -0.02
C GLN A 41 20.83 9.93 -0.49
N GLU A 42 21.17 10.79 0.45
CA GLU A 42 21.88 12.04 0.19
C GLU A 42 23.39 11.79 0.22
N ILE A 43 24.11 12.29 -0.78
CA ILE A 43 25.58 12.15 -0.85
C ILE A 43 26.19 13.54 -1.02
N PRO A 44 26.52 14.22 0.10
CA PRO A 44 27.11 15.54 0.05
C PRO A 44 28.45 15.56 -0.68
N GLY A 45 28.69 16.61 -1.46
CA GLY A 45 29.94 16.81 -2.20
C GLY A 45 30.06 16.01 -3.51
N VAL A 46 29.09 15.13 -3.83
CA VAL A 46 29.07 14.41 -5.11
C VAL A 46 28.07 15.09 -6.05
N LEU A 47 28.55 15.73 -7.11
CA LEU A 47 27.69 16.40 -8.08
C LEU A 47 26.84 15.39 -8.87
N ASN A 48 25.55 15.69 -9.04
CA ASN A 48 24.60 14.78 -9.69
C ASN A 48 24.98 14.50 -11.16
N LEU A 49 25.45 15.52 -11.90
CA LEU A 49 25.96 15.35 -13.26
C LEU A 49 27.20 14.43 -13.33
N ASP A 50 28.15 14.59 -12.42
CA ASP A 50 29.37 13.77 -12.40
C ASP A 50 29.04 12.32 -12.04
N PHE A 51 28.13 12.13 -11.08
CA PHE A 51 27.60 10.83 -10.71
C PHE A 51 26.92 10.12 -11.90
N LEU A 52 25.96 10.78 -12.55
CA LEU A 52 25.24 10.22 -13.70
C LEU A 52 26.18 9.87 -14.85
N ARG A 53 27.17 10.74 -15.11
CA ARG A 53 28.15 10.50 -16.17
C ARG A 53 29.06 9.32 -15.84
N ALA A 54 29.58 9.25 -14.62
CA ALA A 54 30.41 8.14 -14.18
C ALA A 54 29.66 6.81 -14.24
N ALA A 55 28.39 6.79 -13.84
CA ALA A 55 27.53 5.61 -13.92
C ALA A 55 27.27 5.19 -15.38
N LEU A 56 27.03 6.14 -16.28
CA LEU A 56 26.82 5.86 -17.70
C LEU A 56 28.09 5.37 -18.40
N ASP A 57 29.25 5.95 -18.09
CA ASP A 57 30.55 5.51 -18.59
C ASP A 57 30.86 4.08 -18.12
N ALA A 58 30.61 3.79 -16.84
CA ALA A 58 30.78 2.46 -16.27
C ALA A 58 29.85 1.42 -16.91
N LYS A 59 28.61 1.81 -17.24
CA LYS A 59 27.66 0.95 -17.95
C LYS A 59 28.10 0.68 -19.39
N ASN A 60 28.53 1.71 -20.12
CA ASN A 60 28.89 1.61 -21.53
C ASN A 60 30.28 0.97 -21.74
N GLY A 61 31.13 0.95 -20.72
CA GLY A 61 32.51 0.48 -20.81
C GLY A 61 33.46 1.45 -21.55
N HIS A 62 32.98 2.65 -21.88
CA HIS A 62 33.75 3.70 -22.54
C HIS A 62 33.28 5.08 -22.09
N LYS A 63 34.10 6.10 -22.32
CA LYS A 63 33.71 7.49 -22.03
C LYS A 63 32.55 7.91 -22.93
N THR A 64 31.53 8.49 -22.32
CA THR A 64 30.37 9.04 -23.01
C THR A 64 30.73 10.42 -23.57
N ASP A 65 30.25 10.69 -24.78
CA ASP A 65 30.35 12.02 -25.38
C ASP A 65 29.58 13.05 -24.54
N LEU A 66 30.21 14.20 -24.30
CA LEU A 66 29.72 15.23 -23.38
C LEU A 66 28.42 15.86 -23.86
N LEU A 67 28.32 16.15 -25.16
CA LEU A 67 27.18 16.84 -25.72
C LEU A 67 25.94 15.95 -25.67
N SER A 68 26.07 14.70 -26.14
CA SER A 68 25.00 13.71 -26.09
C SER A 68 24.54 13.39 -24.66
N PHE A 69 25.48 13.28 -23.71
CA PHE A 69 25.16 13.12 -22.30
C PHE A 69 24.33 14.29 -21.76
N TYR A 70 24.78 15.53 -21.99
CA TYR A 70 24.08 16.72 -21.52
C TYR A 70 22.67 16.83 -22.12
N THR A 71 22.53 16.60 -23.43
CA THR A 71 21.22 16.58 -24.10
C THR A 71 20.29 15.54 -23.49
N LYS A 72 20.80 14.33 -23.19
CA LYS A 72 20.01 13.25 -22.56
C LYS A 72 19.53 13.64 -21.16
N VAL A 73 20.42 14.18 -20.32
CA VAL A 73 20.07 14.63 -18.97
C VAL A 73 19.05 15.78 -19.02
N GLN A 74 19.27 16.76 -19.89
CA GLN A 74 18.38 17.92 -20.01
C GLN A 74 16.98 17.52 -20.48
N SER A 75 16.89 16.65 -21.49
CA SER A 75 15.61 16.11 -21.97
C SER A 75 14.85 15.35 -20.88
N ALA A 76 15.54 14.49 -20.13
CA ALA A 76 14.92 13.74 -19.04
C ALA A 76 14.50 14.65 -17.86
N SER A 77 15.32 15.64 -17.52
CA SER A 77 15.01 16.64 -16.48
C SER A 77 13.77 17.47 -16.82
N LEU A 78 13.62 17.86 -18.09
CA LEU A 78 12.46 18.61 -18.57
C LEU A 78 11.18 17.78 -18.48
N ALA A 79 11.24 16.51 -18.90
CA ALA A 79 10.10 15.58 -18.80
C ALA A 79 9.62 15.43 -17.35
N LEU A 80 10.56 15.36 -16.39
CA LEU A 80 10.28 15.25 -14.96
C LEU A 80 9.93 16.58 -14.27
N ARG A 81 9.85 17.69 -15.03
CA ARG A 81 9.62 19.04 -14.50
C ARG A 81 10.56 19.37 -13.33
N MET A 82 11.83 18.98 -13.46
CA MET A 82 12.86 19.28 -12.46
C MET A 82 13.47 20.65 -12.74
N PRO A 83 13.67 21.50 -11.72
CA PRO A 83 14.44 22.74 -11.85
C PRO A 83 15.85 22.48 -12.39
N GLU A 84 16.32 23.35 -13.30
CA GLU A 84 17.62 23.19 -13.98
C GLU A 84 18.82 23.23 -13.03
N ASP A 85 18.69 23.84 -11.85
CA ASP A 85 19.76 23.89 -10.85
C ASP A 85 19.91 22.57 -10.10
N LEU A 86 18.86 21.74 -9.99
CA LEU A 86 18.92 20.47 -9.26
C LEU A 86 19.97 19.51 -9.84
N ILE A 87 20.10 19.44 -11.17
CA ILE A 87 21.11 18.58 -11.80
C ILE A 87 22.55 19.05 -11.49
N LYS A 88 22.74 20.32 -11.12
CA LYS A 88 24.05 20.90 -10.76
C LYS A 88 24.35 20.83 -9.27
N ARG A 89 23.41 20.34 -8.46
CA ARG A 89 23.57 20.17 -7.01
C ARG A 89 24.19 18.81 -6.68
N PHE A 90 24.52 18.62 -5.41
CA PHE A 90 24.97 17.34 -4.91
C PHE A 90 23.83 16.32 -4.89
N VAL A 91 24.16 15.02 -4.99
CA VAL A 91 23.18 13.93 -5.11
C VAL A 91 22.19 13.98 -3.94
N ASN A 92 20.94 14.33 -4.25
CA ASN A 92 19.79 14.41 -3.34
C ASN A 92 19.93 15.39 -2.16
N GLU A 93 21.04 16.14 -2.04
CA GLU A 93 21.29 17.02 -0.90
C GLU A 93 20.39 18.27 -0.96
N GLY A 94 19.58 18.43 0.09
CA GLY A 94 18.60 19.52 0.19
C GLY A 94 17.48 19.44 -0.84
N PHE A 95 17.23 18.25 -1.40
CA PHE A 95 16.06 17.96 -2.24
C PHE A 95 14.88 17.62 -1.33
N SER A 96 13.69 18.05 -1.69
CA SER A 96 12.43 17.55 -1.12
C SER A 96 12.27 16.05 -1.42
N GLY A 97 11.39 15.38 -0.66
CA GLY A 97 11.09 13.96 -0.90
C GLY A 97 10.69 13.67 -2.35
N GLY A 98 9.86 14.54 -2.95
CA GLY A 98 9.46 14.38 -4.35
C GLY A 98 10.56 14.66 -5.36
N GLU A 99 11.45 15.63 -5.09
CA GLU A 99 12.62 15.86 -5.94
C GLU A 99 13.60 14.68 -5.92
N LYS A 100 13.77 14.02 -4.77
CA LYS A 100 14.59 12.80 -4.67
C LYS A 100 14.01 11.67 -5.53
N LYS A 101 12.69 11.45 -5.48
CA LYS A 101 12.02 10.43 -6.30
C LYS A 101 12.10 10.75 -7.79
N LYS A 102 11.91 12.02 -8.18
CA LYS A 102 12.16 12.46 -9.56
C LYS A 102 13.61 12.22 -9.98
N ASN A 103 14.57 12.45 -9.09
CA ASN A 103 15.98 12.19 -9.38
C ASN A 103 16.29 10.69 -9.59
N GLU A 104 15.59 9.78 -8.92
CA GLU A 104 15.67 8.35 -9.20
C GLU A 104 15.12 8.03 -10.61
N VAL A 105 13.98 8.60 -11.00
CA VAL A 105 13.44 8.42 -12.36
C VAL A 105 14.35 9.06 -13.42
N LEU A 106 15.00 10.18 -13.10
CA LEU A 106 16.03 10.79 -13.95
C LEU A 106 17.18 9.80 -14.20
N GLN A 107 17.68 9.15 -13.14
CA GLN A 107 18.70 8.12 -13.26
C GLN A 107 18.24 6.97 -14.14
N ILE A 108 17.00 6.48 -13.99
CA ILE A 108 16.43 5.43 -14.85
C ILE A 108 16.43 5.87 -16.32
N LYS A 109 15.97 7.08 -16.63
CA LYS A 109 15.92 7.60 -18.02
C LYS A 109 17.32 7.78 -18.62
N VAL A 110 18.29 8.21 -17.82
CA VAL A 110 19.67 8.43 -18.28
C VAL A 110 20.44 7.12 -18.43
N LEU A 111 20.35 6.21 -17.45
CA LEU A 111 21.06 4.94 -17.47
C LEU A 111 20.37 3.89 -18.35
N ASN A 112 19.07 4.02 -18.58
CA ASN A 112 18.26 3.11 -19.40
C ASN A 112 18.45 1.63 -19.01
N PRO A 113 18.27 1.24 -17.73
CA PRO A 113 18.40 -0.15 -17.27
C PRO A 113 17.34 -1.07 -17.88
N ASP A 114 17.59 -2.38 -17.82
CA ASP A 114 16.73 -3.41 -18.41
C ASP A 114 15.76 -3.98 -17.38
N LEU A 115 16.20 -4.17 -16.12
CA LEU A 115 15.36 -4.53 -14.98
C LEU A 115 15.32 -3.39 -13.96
N ILE A 116 14.15 -2.78 -13.78
CA ILE A 116 13.91 -1.68 -12.86
C ILE A 116 13.10 -2.20 -11.66
N MET A 117 13.65 -2.10 -10.46
CA MET A 117 12.96 -2.37 -9.22
C MET A 117 12.58 -1.04 -8.56
N LEU A 118 11.28 -0.83 -8.33
CA LEU A 118 10.74 0.35 -7.67
C LEU A 118 10.25 -0.07 -6.28
N ASP A 119 10.92 0.42 -5.26
CA ASP A 119 10.56 0.17 -3.86
C ASP A 119 9.86 1.41 -3.30
N GLU A 120 8.52 1.38 -3.27
CA GLU A 120 7.66 2.49 -2.84
C GLU A 120 8.07 3.84 -3.45
N ILE A 121 8.13 3.91 -4.79
CA ILE A 121 8.50 5.14 -5.49
C ILE A 121 7.49 6.28 -5.26
N ASP A 122 6.28 5.91 -4.86
CA ASP A 122 5.12 6.72 -4.49
C ASP A 122 5.21 7.38 -3.11
N SER A 123 6.09 6.92 -2.22
CA SER A 123 6.14 7.39 -0.83
C SER A 123 6.46 8.89 -0.74
N GLY A 124 5.60 9.66 -0.06
CA GLY A 124 5.84 11.08 0.24
C GLY A 124 5.66 12.02 -0.97
N LEU A 125 4.98 11.56 -2.02
CA LEU A 125 4.60 12.37 -3.18
C LEU A 125 3.19 12.94 -3.04
N ASP A 126 2.98 14.15 -3.57
CA ASP A 126 1.64 14.65 -3.86
C ASP A 126 1.05 13.98 -5.11
N VAL A 127 -0.24 14.24 -5.36
CA VAL A 127 -0.99 13.61 -6.45
C VAL A 127 -0.41 13.96 -7.83
N ASP A 128 0.06 15.19 -8.01
CA ASP A 128 0.57 15.68 -9.30
C ASP A 128 1.96 15.11 -9.61
N ALA A 129 2.83 15.04 -8.60
CA ALA A 129 4.15 14.44 -8.71
C ALA A 129 4.06 12.92 -8.93
N LEU A 130 3.13 12.25 -8.28
CA LEU A 130 2.86 10.82 -8.50
C LEU A 130 2.37 10.57 -9.93
N ALA A 131 1.41 11.36 -10.43
CA ALA A 131 0.90 11.22 -11.79
C ALA A 131 2.03 11.39 -12.82
N LEU A 132 2.87 12.42 -12.65
CA LEU A 132 4.02 12.65 -13.52
C LEU A 132 5.02 11.47 -13.52
N ILE A 133 5.39 10.98 -12.33
CA ILE A 133 6.32 9.83 -12.22
C ILE A 133 5.71 8.58 -12.84
N ALA A 134 4.42 8.33 -12.60
CA ALA A 134 3.72 7.18 -13.15
C ALA A 134 3.67 7.22 -14.68
N ASP A 135 3.40 8.37 -15.29
CA ASP A 135 3.40 8.56 -16.75
C ASP A 135 4.78 8.27 -17.35
N GLU A 136 5.84 8.82 -16.74
CA GLU A 136 7.21 8.62 -17.20
C GLU A 136 7.68 7.15 -17.10
N LEU A 137 7.25 6.45 -16.05
CA LEU A 137 7.51 5.02 -15.89
C LEU A 137 6.66 4.17 -16.85
N ALA A 138 5.42 4.57 -17.14
CA ALA A 138 4.57 3.89 -18.11
C ALA A 138 5.11 4.01 -19.54
N GLU A 139 5.67 5.17 -19.92
CA GLU A 139 6.37 5.32 -21.19
C GLU A 139 7.57 4.37 -21.30
N LEU A 140 8.32 4.16 -20.21
CA LEU A 140 9.39 3.17 -20.18
C LEU A 140 8.85 1.73 -20.30
N ALA A 141 7.71 1.43 -19.67
CA ALA A 141 7.08 0.12 -19.69
C ALA A 141 6.57 -0.29 -21.08
N LYS A 142 6.31 0.66 -21.99
CA LYS A 142 5.95 0.36 -23.38
C LYS A 142 7.07 -0.32 -24.15
N ASN A 143 8.31 -0.18 -23.71
CA ASN A 143 9.43 -0.89 -24.32
C ASN A 143 9.45 -2.35 -23.86
N GLN A 144 9.18 -3.27 -24.79
CA GLN A 144 9.09 -4.71 -24.52
C GLN A 144 10.40 -5.35 -24.03
N THR A 145 11.54 -4.67 -24.16
CA THR A 145 12.82 -5.18 -23.64
C THR A 145 13.04 -4.85 -22.16
N LYS A 146 12.11 -4.16 -21.50
CA LYS A 146 12.25 -3.72 -20.12
C LYS A 146 11.32 -4.49 -19.20
N ALA A 147 11.84 -4.81 -18.02
CA ALA A 147 11.07 -5.36 -16.91
C ALA A 147 11.00 -4.33 -15.77
N ILE A 148 9.80 -4.09 -15.24
CA ILE A 148 9.59 -3.24 -14.07
C ILE A 148 8.94 -4.10 -12.98
N LEU A 149 9.64 -4.23 -11.85
CA LEU A 149 9.11 -4.79 -10.62
C LEU A 149 8.79 -3.62 -9.69
N ALA A 150 7.50 -3.39 -9.43
CA ALA A 150 7.06 -2.29 -8.58
C ALA A 150 6.41 -2.81 -7.30
N VAL A 151 6.85 -2.28 -6.17
CA VAL A 151 6.23 -2.41 -4.85
C VAL A 151 5.70 -1.03 -4.48
N SER A 152 4.41 -0.94 -4.17
CA SER A 152 3.76 0.33 -3.86
C SER A 152 2.49 0.08 -3.06
N HIS A 153 2.18 1.04 -2.20
CA HIS A 153 0.93 1.09 -1.44
C HIS A 153 -0.15 1.90 -2.18
N TYR A 154 0.22 2.66 -3.22
CA TYR A 154 -0.68 3.53 -3.97
C TYR A 154 -1.19 2.86 -5.25
N ARG A 155 -2.44 2.40 -5.22
CA ARG A 155 -3.12 1.81 -6.39
C ARG A 155 -3.04 2.64 -7.67
N ARG A 156 -3.10 3.97 -7.55
CA ARG A 156 -3.03 4.89 -8.71
C ARG A 156 -1.79 4.67 -9.57
N LEU A 157 -0.66 4.27 -8.97
CA LEU A 157 0.55 3.93 -9.72
C LEU A 157 0.28 2.75 -10.67
N PHE A 158 -0.44 1.73 -10.20
CA PHE A 158 -0.76 0.54 -10.97
C PHE A 158 -1.87 0.77 -12.02
N ASP A 159 -2.77 1.73 -11.79
CA ASP A 159 -3.77 2.14 -12.80
C ASP A 159 -3.08 2.69 -14.08
N VAL A 160 -1.95 3.38 -13.90
CA VAL A 160 -1.14 3.96 -14.98
C VAL A 160 -0.15 2.96 -15.56
N LEU A 161 0.60 2.24 -14.70
CA LEU A 161 1.60 1.26 -15.14
C LEU A 161 0.99 0.02 -15.81
N ARG A 162 -0.23 -0.37 -15.41
CA ARG A 162 -0.95 -1.57 -15.91
C ARG A 162 -0.10 -2.84 -15.82
N PRO A 163 0.11 -3.38 -14.60
CA PRO A 163 0.96 -4.55 -14.41
C PRO A 163 0.44 -5.75 -15.20
N THR A 164 1.36 -6.45 -15.87
CA THR A 164 1.05 -7.71 -16.58
C THR A 164 1.01 -8.91 -15.62
N HIS A 165 1.70 -8.80 -14.48
CA HIS A 165 1.78 -9.81 -13.44
C HIS A 165 1.79 -9.14 -12.07
N CYS A 166 1.05 -9.69 -11.14
CA CYS A 166 0.91 -9.26 -9.75
C CYS A 166 1.15 -10.45 -8.82
N ALA A 167 1.73 -10.17 -7.65
CA ALA A 167 1.93 -11.16 -6.60
C ALA A 167 1.57 -10.54 -5.24
N ILE A 168 0.79 -11.26 -4.45
CA ILE A 168 0.48 -10.90 -3.07
C ILE A 168 1.44 -11.68 -2.17
N ILE A 169 2.21 -10.97 -1.34
CA ILE A 169 3.13 -11.57 -0.38
C ILE A 169 2.50 -11.50 1.01
N ILE A 170 2.41 -12.65 1.69
CA ILE A 170 1.96 -12.77 3.08
C ILE A 170 3.04 -13.52 3.85
N ASP A 171 3.49 -12.97 4.97
CA ASP A 171 4.53 -13.56 5.83
C ASP A 171 5.80 -14.00 5.07
N GLY A 172 6.21 -13.18 4.10
CA GLY A 172 7.40 -13.43 3.28
C GLY A 172 7.24 -14.54 2.23
N ARG A 173 6.02 -15.02 1.97
CA ARG A 173 5.71 -15.99 0.93
C ARG A 173 4.72 -15.40 -0.07
N VAL A 174 4.88 -15.74 -1.34
CA VAL A 174 3.87 -15.42 -2.35
C VAL A 174 2.63 -16.28 -2.06
N ALA A 175 1.56 -15.63 -1.63
CA ALA A 175 0.29 -16.28 -1.30
C ALA A 175 -0.61 -16.44 -2.55
N LEU A 176 -0.56 -15.45 -3.46
CA LEU A 176 -1.36 -15.45 -4.68
C LEU A 176 -0.61 -14.74 -5.81
N THR A 177 -0.80 -15.20 -7.04
CA THR A 177 -0.28 -14.57 -8.27
C THR A 177 -1.38 -14.50 -9.32
N GLY A 178 -1.36 -13.46 -10.16
CA GLY A 178 -2.36 -13.19 -11.18
C GLY A 178 -1.97 -11.99 -12.02
N GLY A 179 -2.87 -11.48 -12.85
CA GLY A 179 -2.70 -10.26 -13.63
C GLY A 179 -3.12 -9.00 -12.86
N SER A 180 -3.44 -7.93 -13.60
CA SER A 180 -3.89 -6.65 -13.06
C SER A 180 -5.15 -6.75 -12.18
N GLU A 181 -5.94 -7.81 -12.33
CA GLU A 181 -7.10 -8.10 -11.49
C GLU A 181 -6.74 -8.33 -10.01
N LEU A 182 -5.49 -8.67 -9.66
CA LEU A 182 -5.11 -8.73 -8.26
C LEU A 182 -4.96 -7.34 -7.60
N VAL A 183 -4.78 -6.28 -8.39
CA VAL A 183 -4.78 -4.89 -7.90
C VAL A 183 -6.20 -4.41 -7.63
N THR A 184 -7.19 -5.02 -8.28
CA THR A 184 -8.61 -4.62 -8.23
C THR A 184 -9.49 -5.85 -8.25
N LEU A 185 -10.13 -6.18 -7.13
CA LEU A 185 -11.17 -7.20 -7.16
C LEU A 185 -12.37 -6.67 -7.94
N VAL A 186 -12.67 -7.25 -9.10
CA VAL A 186 -13.87 -6.96 -9.87
C VAL A 186 -14.83 -8.12 -9.70
N LEU A 187 -15.97 -7.87 -9.05
CA LEU A 187 -17.04 -8.85 -8.98
C LEU A 187 -17.87 -8.75 -10.26
N GLN A 188 -17.94 -9.87 -10.99
CA GLN A 188 -18.75 -10.00 -12.20
C GLN A 188 -20.24 -10.07 -11.87
N GLU A 189 -21.09 -10.07 -12.90
CA GLU A 189 -22.53 -10.11 -12.70
C GLU A 189 -22.95 -11.32 -11.85
N HIS A 190 -23.83 -11.09 -10.88
CA HIS A 190 -24.33 -12.11 -9.93
C HIS A 190 -23.26 -12.76 -9.04
N GLU A 191 -22.06 -12.21 -8.93
CA GLU A 191 -21.06 -12.71 -7.97
C GLU A 191 -21.32 -12.17 -6.56
N HIS A 192 -21.25 -13.06 -5.57
CA HIS A 192 -21.44 -12.73 -4.16
C HIS A 192 -20.19 -13.09 -3.38
N GLN A 193 -19.52 -12.10 -2.80
CA GLN A 193 -18.26 -12.32 -2.07
C GLN A 193 -18.33 -11.75 -0.66
N THR A 194 -17.86 -12.53 0.31
CA THR A 194 -17.51 -12.02 1.64
C THR A 194 -16.00 -12.03 1.80
N LEU A 195 -15.43 -10.89 2.18
CA LEU A 195 -14.02 -10.73 2.50
C LEU A 195 -13.88 -10.46 3.99
N SER A 196 -13.05 -11.26 4.66
CA SER A 196 -12.77 -11.12 6.09
C SER A 196 -11.30 -10.83 6.31
N PHE A 197 -10.99 -9.68 6.92
CA PHE A 197 -9.64 -9.25 7.23
C PHE A 197 -9.46 -9.10 8.74
N LEU A 198 -8.38 -9.68 9.24
CA LEU A 198 -7.98 -9.58 10.64
C LEU A 198 -6.56 -9.02 10.70
N ASP A 199 -6.43 -7.76 11.12
CA ASP A 199 -5.15 -7.10 11.33
C ASP A 199 -4.81 -7.06 12.83
N LEU A 200 -3.98 -8.02 13.24
CA LEU A 200 -3.37 -8.10 14.57
C LEU A 200 -1.85 -7.95 14.50
N ALA A 201 -1.32 -7.40 13.41
CA ALA A 201 0.11 -7.33 13.16
C ALA A 201 0.83 -6.41 14.16
N ASP A 202 2.06 -6.79 14.53
CA ASP A 202 2.95 -6.05 15.45
C ASP A 202 3.88 -5.05 14.74
N HIS A 203 3.42 -4.51 13.62
CA HIS A 203 4.13 -3.50 12.83
C HIS A 203 3.12 -2.54 12.20
N ASN A 204 3.63 -1.44 11.65
CA ASN A 204 2.80 -0.49 10.91
C ASN A 204 2.19 -1.18 9.70
N THR A 205 0.92 -0.93 9.44
CA THR A 205 0.21 -1.53 8.31
C THR A 205 -0.43 -0.45 7.46
N PHE A 206 -0.41 -0.66 6.15
CA PHE A 206 -1.19 0.13 5.20
C PHE A 206 -1.97 -0.85 4.33
N THR A 207 -3.30 -0.83 4.47
CA THR A 207 -4.20 -1.77 3.81
C THR A 207 -5.12 -1.03 2.86
N THR A 208 -5.00 -1.32 1.57
CA THR A 208 -5.92 -0.79 0.55
C THR A 208 -6.76 -1.91 -0.02
N ILE A 209 -8.08 -1.71 -0.01
CA ILE A 209 -9.04 -2.62 -0.63
C ILE A 209 -9.81 -1.81 -1.66
N HIS A 210 -9.75 -2.21 -2.92
CA HIS A 210 -10.57 -1.62 -3.96
C HIS A 210 -11.39 -2.68 -4.67
N ILE A 211 -12.70 -2.51 -4.66
CA ILE A 211 -13.65 -3.45 -5.25
C ILE A 211 -14.54 -2.71 -6.23
N THR A 212 -14.70 -3.27 -7.43
CA THR A 212 -15.67 -2.80 -8.41
C THR A 212 -16.77 -3.84 -8.57
N LEU A 213 -18.03 -3.41 -8.52
CA LEU A 213 -19.22 -4.26 -8.56
C LEU A 213 -19.96 -4.05 -9.88
N ALA A 214 -20.07 -5.12 -10.67
CA ALA A 214 -20.96 -5.21 -11.83
C ALA A 214 -22.42 -5.39 -11.40
N ALA A 215 -23.33 -5.53 -12.37
CA ALA A 215 -24.76 -5.62 -12.09
C ALA A 215 -25.09 -6.86 -11.23
N HIS A 216 -25.96 -6.71 -10.25
CA HIS A 216 -26.38 -7.79 -9.34
C HIS A 216 -25.26 -8.43 -8.51
N ALA A 217 -24.08 -7.81 -8.44
CA ALA A 217 -22.97 -8.29 -7.62
C ALA A 217 -23.12 -7.81 -6.17
N ASP A 218 -22.75 -8.66 -5.22
CA ASP A 218 -22.77 -8.32 -3.79
C ASP A 218 -21.41 -8.49 -3.14
N VAL A 219 -21.00 -7.50 -2.35
CA VAL A 219 -19.81 -7.61 -1.51
C VAL A 219 -20.07 -7.30 -0.05
N LYS A 220 -19.48 -8.11 0.82
CA LYS A 220 -19.42 -7.86 2.26
C LYS A 220 -17.98 -7.86 2.74
N ILE A 221 -17.53 -6.74 3.27
CA ILE A 221 -16.18 -6.56 3.80
C ILE A 221 -16.28 -6.50 5.32
N LEU A 222 -15.59 -7.42 5.98
CA LEU A 222 -15.53 -7.58 7.43
C LEU A 222 -14.09 -7.33 7.88
N ILE A 223 -13.86 -6.29 8.67
CA ILE A 223 -12.51 -5.92 9.12
C ILE A 223 -12.47 -5.81 10.64
N ALA A 224 -11.52 -6.52 11.25
CA ALA A 224 -11.15 -6.37 12.65
C ALA A 224 -9.68 -5.93 12.74
N ALA A 225 -9.42 -4.79 13.37
CA ALA A 225 -8.09 -4.21 13.51
C ALA A 225 -7.76 -3.93 14.97
N TYR A 226 -6.53 -4.24 15.37
CA TYR A 226 -5.99 -3.91 16.69
C TYR A 226 -4.64 -3.19 16.56
N GLY A 227 -4.50 -2.06 17.24
CA GLY A 227 -3.25 -1.31 17.37
C GLY A 227 -2.81 -1.15 18.82
N ASP A 228 -1.51 -1.22 19.02
CA ASP A 228 -0.84 -1.14 20.33
C ASP A 228 0.46 -0.33 20.19
N GLN A 229 1.10 -0.02 21.32
CA GLN A 229 2.38 0.66 21.43
C GLN A 229 2.37 2.01 20.70
N GLN A 230 3.24 2.21 19.70
CA GLN A 230 3.32 3.41 18.86
C GLN A 230 3.00 3.07 17.38
N LEU A 231 2.22 2.02 17.14
CA LEU A 231 1.94 1.57 15.78
C LEU A 231 1.01 2.54 15.04
N HIS A 232 1.28 2.71 13.75
CA HIS A 232 0.44 3.43 12.80
C HIS A 232 -0.18 2.44 11.82
N LYS A 233 -1.51 2.43 11.74
CA LYS A 233 -2.24 1.53 10.86
C LYS A 233 -3.26 2.30 10.03
N ASP A 234 -3.10 2.23 8.73
CA ASP A 234 -3.88 2.98 7.75
C ASP A 234 -4.70 2.03 6.90
N TYR A 235 -5.99 2.34 6.73
CA TYR A 235 -6.92 1.54 5.95
C TYR A 235 -7.64 2.42 4.95
N GLU A 236 -7.56 2.06 3.67
CA GLU A 236 -8.27 2.71 2.58
C GLU A 236 -9.12 1.69 1.83
N ILE A 237 -10.43 1.68 2.13
CA ILE A 237 -11.39 0.78 1.50
C ILE A 237 -12.24 1.58 0.52
N THR A 238 -12.30 1.15 -0.73
CA THR A 238 -13.14 1.74 -1.77
C THR A 238 -14.01 0.68 -2.44
N MET A 239 -15.32 0.92 -2.46
CA MET A 239 -16.30 0.09 -3.16
C MET A 239 -16.94 0.92 -4.28
N VAL A 240 -16.79 0.49 -5.52
CA VAL A 240 -17.28 1.21 -6.72
C VAL A 240 -18.39 0.40 -7.37
N HIS A 241 -19.60 0.95 -7.41
CA HIS A 241 -20.76 0.34 -8.06
C HIS A 241 -20.88 0.89 -9.47
N VAL A 242 -20.75 0.02 -10.46
CA VAL A 242 -20.85 0.37 -11.89
C VAL A 242 -22.08 -0.23 -12.57
N GLY A 243 -22.66 -1.30 -12.02
CA GLY A 243 -23.87 -1.94 -12.53
C GLY A 243 -25.08 -1.76 -11.60
N GLU A 244 -26.27 -2.01 -12.14
CA GLU A 244 -27.53 -1.93 -11.38
C GLU A 244 -27.66 -3.03 -10.33
N ASN A 245 -28.48 -2.79 -9.29
CA ASN A 245 -28.80 -3.80 -8.27
C ASN A 245 -27.58 -4.42 -7.58
N ALA A 246 -26.45 -3.70 -7.51
CA ALA A 246 -25.27 -4.15 -6.79
C ALA A 246 -25.39 -3.76 -5.31
N ASP A 247 -25.01 -4.64 -4.39
CA ASP A 247 -24.99 -4.33 -2.97
C ASP A 247 -23.59 -4.37 -2.36
N SER A 248 -23.34 -3.47 -1.41
CA SER A 248 -22.11 -3.48 -0.63
C SER A 248 -22.36 -3.24 0.84
N ALA A 249 -21.60 -3.94 1.68
CA ALA A 249 -21.56 -3.71 3.13
C ALA A 249 -20.12 -3.74 3.63
N CYS A 250 -19.72 -2.72 4.38
CA CYS A 250 -18.43 -2.68 5.08
C CYS A 250 -18.68 -2.56 6.58
N LEU A 251 -18.26 -3.56 7.36
CA LEU A 251 -18.25 -3.54 8.81
C LEU A 251 -16.80 -3.51 9.28
N PHE A 252 -16.40 -2.39 9.87
CA PHE A 252 -15.05 -2.16 10.37
C PHE A 252 -15.09 -2.00 11.88
N SER A 253 -14.41 -2.89 12.62
CA SER A 253 -14.20 -2.77 14.06
C SER A 253 -12.72 -2.57 14.36
N ALA A 254 -12.40 -1.45 14.98
CA ALA A 254 -11.04 -1.07 15.36
C ALA A 254 -10.91 -0.94 16.87
N ALA A 255 -9.79 -1.41 17.43
CA ALA A 255 -9.41 -1.05 18.80
C ALA A 255 -7.97 -0.58 18.85
N ALA A 256 -7.70 0.43 19.66
CA ALA A 256 -6.38 1.02 19.81
C ALA A 256 -6.06 1.23 21.29
N THR A 257 -4.83 0.90 21.70
CA THR A 257 -4.33 1.15 23.06
C THR A 257 -2.98 1.89 23.02
N ASN A 258 -2.46 2.23 24.20
CA ASN A 258 -1.19 2.93 24.38
C ASN A 258 -1.13 4.21 23.54
N GLN A 259 -0.23 4.33 22.56
CA GLN A 259 -0.08 5.49 21.68
C GLN A 259 -0.39 5.14 20.21
N ALA A 260 -1.08 4.04 19.96
CA ALA A 260 -1.38 3.59 18.62
C ALA A 260 -2.31 4.56 17.88
N HIS A 261 -2.10 4.72 16.58
CA HIS A 261 -2.89 5.55 15.70
C HIS A 261 -3.45 4.73 14.53
N LEU A 262 -4.78 4.68 14.43
CA LEU A 262 -5.48 4.04 13.33
C LEU A 262 -6.20 5.12 12.49
N SER A 263 -6.01 5.08 11.18
CA SER A 263 -6.72 5.91 10.21
C SER A 263 -7.55 5.02 9.30
N ILE A 264 -8.86 5.28 9.21
CA ILE A 264 -9.81 4.39 8.54
C ILE A 264 -10.63 5.22 7.56
N LYS A 265 -10.34 5.08 6.27
CA LYS A 265 -11.10 5.70 5.19
C LYS A 265 -11.93 4.63 4.49
N VAL A 266 -13.24 4.83 4.44
CA VAL A 266 -14.15 3.94 3.74
C VAL A 266 -14.93 4.76 2.74
N LYS A 267 -14.73 4.52 1.44
CA LYS A 267 -15.38 5.23 0.36
C LYS A 267 -16.32 4.30 -0.40
N THR A 268 -17.54 4.74 -0.66
CA THR A 268 -18.39 4.13 -1.68
C THR A 268 -18.58 5.13 -2.80
N GLU A 269 -18.36 4.70 -4.04
CA GLU A 269 -18.73 5.43 -5.25
C GLU A 269 -19.87 4.69 -5.96
N ILE A 270 -20.98 5.36 -6.21
CA ILE A 270 -22.10 4.80 -6.99
C ILE A 270 -22.22 5.60 -8.29
N LYS A 271 -21.90 4.95 -9.42
CA LYS A 271 -21.91 5.60 -10.73
C LYS A 271 -23.34 5.79 -11.26
N SER A 272 -23.49 6.69 -12.21
CA SER A 272 -24.78 7.02 -12.83
C SER A 272 -25.49 5.83 -13.48
N LEU A 273 -24.77 4.79 -13.88
CA LEU A 273 -25.31 3.55 -14.47
C LEU A 273 -25.64 2.46 -13.43
N ALA A 274 -25.61 2.77 -12.13
CA ALA A 274 -25.83 1.80 -11.05
C ALA A 274 -27.12 2.09 -10.23
N PRO A 275 -28.32 2.10 -10.85
CA PRO A 275 -29.57 2.28 -10.12
C PRO A 275 -29.86 1.08 -9.21
N GLN A 276 -30.78 1.27 -8.26
CA GLN A 276 -31.24 0.28 -7.29
C GLN A 276 -30.16 -0.29 -6.36
N THR A 277 -28.97 0.30 -6.38
CA THR A 277 -27.81 -0.08 -5.57
C THR A 277 -28.03 0.19 -4.08
N ARG A 278 -27.51 -0.69 -3.22
CA ARG A 278 -27.44 -0.44 -1.77
C ARG A 278 -26.01 -0.46 -1.25
N SER A 279 -25.70 0.47 -0.37
CA SER A 279 -24.39 0.53 0.29
C SER A 279 -24.53 0.83 1.76
N ILE A 280 -23.87 0.04 2.60
CA ILE A 280 -23.82 0.26 4.05
C ILE A 280 -22.37 0.31 4.50
N GLN A 281 -21.98 1.38 5.17
CA GLN A 281 -20.69 1.49 5.86
C GLN A 281 -20.95 1.61 7.36
N ASN A 282 -20.30 0.77 8.17
CA ASN A 282 -20.37 0.85 9.62
C ASN A 282 -18.95 0.74 10.20
N VAL A 283 -18.41 1.87 10.63
CA VAL A 283 -17.08 1.98 11.22
C VAL A 283 -17.22 2.21 12.72
N ARG A 284 -16.69 1.29 13.51
CA ARG A 284 -16.68 1.37 14.97
C ARG A 284 -15.24 1.34 15.51
N GLY A 285 -14.97 2.16 16.50
CA GLY A 285 -13.65 2.26 17.13
C GLY A 285 -13.74 2.29 18.67
N ILE A 286 -12.88 1.53 19.34
CA ILE A 286 -12.69 1.60 20.80
C ILE A 286 -11.25 2.04 21.12
N MET A 287 -11.11 3.14 21.84
CA MET A 287 -9.83 3.58 22.41
C MET A 287 -9.72 3.09 23.87
N LEU A 288 -8.62 2.40 24.17
CA LEU A 288 -8.35 1.78 25.47
C LEU A 288 -7.48 2.65 26.39
N SER A 289 -6.87 3.69 25.83
CA SER A 289 -6.06 4.70 26.52
C SER A 289 -6.39 6.09 25.98
N ASP A 290 -6.11 7.12 26.78
CA ASP A 290 -6.30 8.53 26.36
C ASP A 290 -5.30 8.99 25.29
N ARG A 291 -4.25 8.21 25.07
CA ARG A 291 -3.20 8.51 24.08
C ARG A 291 -3.41 7.80 22.74
N ALA A 292 -4.26 6.78 22.69
CA ALA A 292 -4.62 6.11 21.46
C ALA A 292 -5.50 7.01 20.59
N LYS A 293 -5.40 6.85 19.27
CA LYS A 293 -6.19 7.62 18.31
C LYS A 293 -6.78 6.69 17.26
N ILE A 294 -8.07 6.87 16.99
CA ILE A 294 -8.75 6.25 15.85
C ILE A 294 -9.46 7.38 15.10
N LEU A 295 -9.08 7.59 13.84
CA LEU A 295 -9.71 8.53 12.92
C LEU A 295 -10.50 7.75 11.89
N GLY A 296 -11.80 7.97 11.81
CA GLY A 296 -12.68 7.37 10.81
C GLY A 296 -13.23 8.41 9.86
N GLU A 297 -13.14 8.15 8.56
CA GLU A 297 -13.58 9.02 7.47
C GLU A 297 -14.42 8.22 6.46
N PRO A 298 -15.66 7.84 6.80
CA PRO A 298 -16.57 7.25 5.82
C PRO A 298 -17.06 8.33 4.84
N SER A 299 -17.05 8.01 3.55
CA SER A 299 -17.42 8.89 2.45
C SER A 299 -18.32 8.18 1.44
N LEU A 300 -19.32 8.91 0.92
CA LEU A 300 -20.22 8.47 -0.12
C LEU A 300 -20.15 9.47 -1.28
N VAL A 301 -19.88 8.97 -2.49
CA VAL A 301 -19.94 9.74 -3.74
C VAL A 301 -21.00 9.09 -4.61
N ILE A 302 -22.12 9.79 -4.83
CA ILE A 302 -23.32 9.21 -5.44
C ILE A 302 -23.70 10.04 -6.66
N ASP A 303 -23.59 9.43 -7.84
CA ASP A 303 -23.93 10.03 -9.13
C ASP A 303 -25.24 9.45 -9.71
N ASN A 304 -26.04 8.76 -8.89
CA ASN A 304 -27.33 8.17 -9.26
C ASN A 304 -28.40 8.46 -8.19
N ASN A 305 -29.62 8.80 -8.63
CA ASN A 305 -30.71 9.22 -7.74
C ASN A 305 -31.55 8.05 -7.20
N ASP A 306 -31.47 6.86 -7.80
CA ASP A 306 -32.21 5.67 -7.39
C ASP A 306 -31.29 4.73 -6.60
N VAL A 307 -30.88 5.12 -5.39
CA VAL A 307 -29.95 4.33 -4.56
C VAL A 307 -30.31 4.42 -3.08
N LYS A 308 -29.84 3.45 -2.29
CA LYS A 308 -29.91 3.48 -0.83
C LYS A 308 -28.53 3.32 -0.21
N ALA A 309 -27.89 4.44 0.13
CA ALA A 309 -26.58 4.43 0.78
C ALA A 309 -26.68 4.95 2.22
N LYS A 310 -25.95 4.31 3.13
CA LYS A 310 -25.81 4.72 4.54
C LYS A 310 -24.37 4.57 4.99
N HIS A 311 -23.94 5.47 5.86
CA HIS A 311 -22.68 5.35 6.57
C HIS A 311 -22.87 5.71 8.04
N ALA A 312 -22.14 5.03 8.91
CA ALA A 312 -22.12 5.25 10.34
C ALA A 312 -20.68 5.20 10.86
N LEU A 313 -20.35 6.13 11.76
CA LEU A 313 -19.08 6.18 12.47
C LEU A 313 -19.34 6.33 13.96
N ALA A 314 -18.77 5.44 14.76
CA ALA A 314 -18.80 5.52 16.21
C ALA A 314 -17.42 5.19 16.78
N VAL A 315 -16.69 6.21 17.23
CA VAL A 315 -15.39 6.06 17.88
C VAL A 315 -15.49 6.64 19.29
N GLY A 316 -15.06 5.87 20.28
CA GLY A 316 -15.10 6.31 21.67
C GLY A 316 -14.24 5.43 22.58
N GLN A 317 -14.24 5.76 23.86
CA GLN A 317 -13.63 4.92 24.88
C GLN A 317 -14.57 3.79 25.32
N ILE A 318 -14.05 2.81 26.07
CA ILE A 318 -14.89 1.84 26.76
C ILE A 318 -15.87 2.58 27.68
N ASN A 319 -17.15 2.19 27.63
CA ASN A 319 -18.17 2.75 28.52
C ASN A 319 -17.78 2.48 29.99
N PRO A 320 -17.57 3.53 30.81
CA PRO A 320 -17.20 3.39 32.22
C PRO A 320 -18.20 2.56 33.03
N GLU A 321 -19.50 2.62 32.71
CA GLU A 321 -20.53 1.85 33.40
C GLU A 321 -20.41 0.35 33.13
N HIS A 322 -20.03 -0.04 31.90
CA HIS A 322 -19.79 -1.45 31.58
C HIS A 322 -18.56 -1.97 32.36
N LEU A 323 -17.51 -1.14 32.44
CA LEU A 323 -16.31 -1.50 33.18
C LEU A 323 -16.60 -1.60 34.68
N PHE A 324 -17.28 -0.61 35.26
CA PHE A 324 -17.70 -0.62 36.66
C PHE A 324 -18.53 -1.85 37.00
N TYR A 325 -19.51 -2.21 36.14
CA TYR A 325 -20.32 -3.40 36.35
C TYR A 325 -19.46 -4.68 36.43
N LEU A 326 -18.50 -4.86 35.51
CA LEU A 326 -17.60 -6.03 35.51
C LEU A 326 -16.67 -6.03 36.73
N LEU A 327 -16.06 -4.88 37.05
CA LEU A 327 -15.20 -4.70 38.21
C LEU A 327 -15.96 -5.00 39.52
N SER A 328 -17.24 -4.61 39.62
CA SER A 328 -18.09 -4.88 40.78
C SER A 328 -18.33 -6.37 41.05
N LYS A 329 -18.02 -7.25 40.06
CA LYS A 329 -18.07 -8.71 40.21
C LYS A 329 -16.72 -9.32 40.59
N GLY A 330 -15.72 -8.49 40.93
CA GLY A 330 -14.38 -8.93 41.30
C GLY A 330 -13.48 -9.27 40.11
N ILE A 331 -13.86 -8.90 38.90
CA ILE A 331 -13.04 -9.10 37.69
C ILE A 331 -11.98 -7.97 37.65
N GLU A 332 -10.71 -8.32 37.47
CA GLU A 332 -9.65 -7.32 37.34
C GLU A 332 -9.82 -6.45 36.07
N GLU A 333 -9.38 -5.19 36.13
CA GLU A 333 -9.62 -4.21 35.06
C GLU A 333 -9.11 -4.69 33.69
N HIS A 334 -7.90 -5.27 33.64
CA HIS A 334 -7.32 -5.78 32.40
C HIS A 334 -8.14 -6.93 31.80
N VAL A 335 -8.67 -7.83 32.65
CA VAL A 335 -9.58 -8.92 32.24
C VAL A 335 -10.92 -8.35 31.77
N ALA A 336 -11.45 -7.34 32.45
CA ALA A 336 -12.71 -6.70 32.08
C ALA A 336 -12.61 -5.99 30.72
N LYS A 337 -11.54 -5.22 30.47
CA LYS A 337 -11.25 -4.60 29.16
C LYS A 337 -11.15 -5.65 28.06
N LYS A 338 -10.47 -6.76 28.33
CA LYS A 338 -10.38 -7.90 27.41
C LYS A 338 -11.76 -8.49 27.08
N LEU A 339 -12.62 -8.70 28.07
CA LEU A 339 -13.98 -9.22 27.84
C LEU A 339 -14.82 -8.27 26.97
N VAL A 340 -14.72 -6.96 27.21
CA VAL A 340 -15.39 -5.95 26.38
C VAL A 340 -14.89 -5.98 24.94
N LEU A 341 -13.56 -6.05 24.74
CA LEU A 341 -12.97 -6.14 23.39
C LEU A 341 -13.33 -7.43 22.67
N LEU A 342 -13.37 -8.57 23.37
CA LEU A 342 -13.83 -9.83 22.79
C LEU A 342 -15.28 -9.73 22.33
N GLY A 343 -16.17 -9.16 23.15
CA GLY A 343 -17.56 -8.91 22.75
C GLY A 343 -17.67 -7.95 21.56
N PHE A 344 -16.82 -6.91 21.52
CA PHE A 344 -16.76 -5.94 20.44
C PHE A 344 -16.36 -6.58 19.10
N PHE A 345 -15.25 -7.32 19.05
CA PHE A 345 -14.82 -7.99 17.82
C PHE A 345 -15.70 -9.18 17.43
N ASN A 346 -16.44 -9.76 18.36
CA ASN A 346 -17.37 -10.84 18.07
C ASN A 346 -18.50 -10.41 17.12
N GLU A 347 -18.85 -9.12 17.07
CA GLU A 347 -19.81 -8.61 16.08
C GLU A 347 -19.34 -8.89 14.65
N VAL A 348 -18.06 -8.63 14.35
CA VAL A 348 -17.46 -8.93 13.04
C VAL A 348 -17.29 -10.43 12.85
N ALA A 349 -16.78 -11.15 13.86
CA ALA A 349 -16.53 -12.59 13.76
C ALA A 349 -17.82 -13.40 13.55
N SER A 350 -18.93 -12.99 14.16
CA SER A 350 -20.24 -13.65 14.03
C SER A 350 -20.82 -13.58 12.62
N GLN A 351 -20.37 -12.62 11.81
CA GLN A 351 -20.81 -12.40 10.43
C GLN A 351 -20.06 -13.29 9.43
N ILE A 352 -19.05 -14.05 9.89
CA ILE A 352 -18.26 -14.98 9.10
C ILE A 352 -19.01 -16.32 9.05
N ASN A 353 -19.37 -16.75 7.84
CA ASN A 353 -20.16 -17.95 7.62
C ASN A 353 -19.37 -19.24 7.92
N ASN A 354 -18.08 -19.26 7.61
CA ASN A 354 -17.22 -20.42 7.83
C ASN A 354 -16.87 -20.54 9.32
N GLU A 355 -17.36 -21.60 9.96
CA GLU A 355 -17.17 -21.86 11.38
C GLU A 355 -15.70 -22.02 11.77
N LEU A 356 -14.90 -22.71 10.96
CA LEU A 356 -13.47 -22.92 11.22
C LEU A 356 -12.69 -21.60 11.15
N GLU A 357 -12.99 -20.76 10.15
CA GLU A 357 -12.37 -19.43 10.02
C GLU A 357 -12.77 -18.53 11.19
N ARG A 358 -14.05 -18.53 11.56
CA ARG A 358 -14.58 -17.78 12.70
C ARG A 358 -13.88 -18.16 14.00
N GLU A 359 -13.78 -19.46 14.30
CA GLU A 359 -13.08 -19.94 15.49
C GLU A 359 -11.59 -19.55 15.47
N THR A 360 -10.94 -19.67 14.32
CA THR A 360 -9.53 -19.27 14.14
C THR A 360 -9.33 -17.79 14.44
N ILE A 361 -10.19 -16.92 13.93
CA ILE A 361 -10.15 -15.47 14.15
C ILE A 361 -10.36 -15.14 15.63
N ILE A 362 -11.38 -15.73 16.26
CA ILE A 362 -11.66 -15.53 17.69
C ILE A 362 -10.46 -15.97 18.55
N ASN A 363 -9.84 -17.10 18.24
CA ASN A 363 -8.67 -17.59 18.96
C ASN A 363 -7.45 -16.68 18.79
N LYS A 364 -7.19 -16.17 17.58
CA LYS A 364 -6.13 -15.19 17.32
C LYS A 364 -6.35 -13.89 18.09
N ILE A 365 -7.58 -13.38 18.12
CA ILE A 365 -7.94 -12.19 18.91
C ILE A 365 -7.71 -12.46 20.40
N LYS A 366 -8.16 -13.59 20.93
CA LYS A 366 -7.96 -13.98 22.35
C LYS A 366 -6.48 -14.05 22.73
N LEU A 367 -5.64 -14.61 21.86
CA LEU A 367 -4.19 -14.70 22.04
C LEU A 367 -3.54 -13.32 22.03
N ARG A 368 -3.88 -12.47 21.05
CA ARG A 368 -3.34 -11.11 20.97
C ARG A 368 -3.72 -10.28 22.20
N LEU A 369 -4.98 -10.37 22.62
CA LEU A 369 -5.49 -9.68 23.82
C LEU A 369 -5.07 -10.36 25.13
N ALA A 370 -4.27 -11.43 25.12
CA ALA A 370 -3.73 -12.01 26.36
C ALA A 370 -2.62 -11.16 26.99
N HIS A 371 -2.00 -10.28 26.20
CA HIS A 371 -0.90 -9.42 26.62
C HIS A 371 -1.26 -7.93 26.60
N ALA A 372 -2.54 -7.60 26.36
CA ALA A 372 -3.06 -6.24 26.15
C ALA A 372 -3.55 -5.57 27.44
#